data_AF-A0A0S2W8T2-F1
#
_entry.id   AF-A0A0S2W8T2-F1
#
_cell.length_a   1.000
_cell.length_b   1.000
_cell.length_c   1.000
_cell.angle_alpha   90.00
_cell.angle_beta   90.00
_cell.angle_gamma   90.00
#
_symmetry.space_group_name_H-M   'P 1'
#
loop_
_entity.id
_entity.type
_entity.pdbx_description
1 polymer ?
#
loop_
_entity_poly.entity_id
_entity_poly.type
_entity_poly.pdbx_seq_one_letter_code
_entity_poly.pdbx_strand_id
1 'polypeptide(L)' 'MYKHEIVAGEVCGICVHYYQHYIFRHGKYSAIWYGHCRCPRPKRRTPEPTCSSWEPAKNFETKAPRSG' A
#
# COMPACT_ATOMS: atom_id res chain seq x y z
N MET A 1 8.58 -26.33 -8.23
CA MET A 1 7.37 -25.80 -7.58
C MET A 1 7.81 -24.78 -6.55
N TYR A 2 7.58 -23.49 -6.77
CA TYR A 2 7.96 -22.45 -5.81
C TYR A 2 6.87 -22.36 -4.74
N LYS A 3 7.24 -22.71 -3.51
CA LYS A 3 6.38 -22.63 -2.33
C LYS A 3 6.29 -21.16 -1.93
N HIS A 4 5.13 -20.54 -2.14
CA HIS A 4 4.89 -19.18 -1.69
C HIS A 4 4.39 -19.25 -0.25
N GLU A 5 5.19 -18.75 0.68
CA GLU A 5 4.82 -18.63 2.08
C GLU A 5 4.27 -17.23 2.32
N ILE A 6 3.08 -17.11 2.91
CA ILE A 6 2.52 -15.82 3.30
C ILE A 6 3.21 -15.42 4.60
N VAL A 7 4.27 -14.62 4.49
CA VAL A 7 4.92 -14.01 5.65
C VAL A 7 4.08 -12.79 6.06
N ALA A 8 3.55 -12.80 7.29
CA ALA A 8 2.89 -11.65 7.90
C ALA A 8 3.94 -10.57 8.23
N GLY A 9 4.46 -9.91 7.19
CA GLY A 9 5.41 -8.81 7.31
C GLY A 9 4.70 -7.49 7.54
N GLU A 10 5.19 -6.68 8.48
CA GLU A 10 4.75 -5.29 8.70
C GLU A 10 5.16 -4.42 7.51
N VAL A 11 4.45 -4.48 6.38
CA VAL A 11 4.79 -3.73 5.17
C VAL A 11 3.89 -2.51 4.97
N CYS A 12 4.38 -1.48 4.27
CA CYS A 12 3.61 -0.27 3.98
C CYS A 12 2.29 -0.60 3.26
N GLY A 13 2.27 -1.58 2.35
CA GLY A 13 1.06 -1.99 1.61
C GLY A 13 -0.13 -2.26 2.52
N ILE A 14 0.12 -2.81 3.72
CA ILE A 14 -0.90 -3.14 4.73
C ILE A 14 -0.97 -2.13 5.89
N CYS A 15 -0.19 -1.04 5.84
CA CYS A 15 -0.18 0.01 6.86
C CYS A 15 -1.36 0.98 6.70
N VAL A 16 -2.02 1.40 7.78
CA VAL A 16 -3.14 2.38 7.74
C VAL A 16 -2.73 3.72 7.12
N HIS A 17 -1.46 4.10 7.22
CA HIS A 17 -0.94 5.37 6.75
C HIS A 17 -0.48 5.35 5.28
N TYR A 18 -0.39 4.19 4.62
CA TYR A 18 0.03 4.11 3.23
C TYR A 18 -1.13 4.31 2.26
N TYR A 19 -0.90 5.17 1.28
CA TYR A 19 -1.82 5.50 0.20
C TYR A 19 -1.22 5.01 -1.12
N GLN A 20 -1.86 3.97 -1.65
CA GLN A 20 -1.56 3.39 -2.96
C GLN A 20 -2.01 4.35 -4.07
N HIS A 21 -1.13 4.67 -5.02
CA HIS A 21 -1.53 5.44 -6.19
C HIS A 21 -2.15 4.52 -7.24
N TYR A 22 -3.12 5.08 -7.94
CA TYR A 22 -3.81 4.45 -9.05
C TYR A 22 -3.74 5.38 -10.24
N ILE A 23 -3.58 4.81 -11.44
CA ILE A 23 -3.72 5.55 -12.69
C ILE A 23 -5.00 5.11 -13.38
N PHE A 24 -5.69 6.04 -14.01
CA PHE A 24 -6.85 5.74 -14.84
C PHE A 24 -6.40 5.53 -16.28
N ARG A 25 -6.62 4.34 -16.83
CA ARG A 25 -6.36 4.03 -18.24
C ARG A 25 -7.44 3.07 -18.75
N HIS A 26 -7.90 3.29 -19.99
CA HIS A 26 -8.90 2.44 -20.66
C HIS A 26 -10.16 2.21 -19.80
N GLY A 27 -10.67 3.25 -19.15
CA GLY A 27 -11.90 3.16 -18.37
C GLY A 27 -11.75 2.52 -16.98
N LYS A 28 -10.54 2.14 -16.55
CA LYS A 28 -10.29 1.49 -15.26
C LYS A 28 -9.15 2.13 -14.47
N TYR A 29 -9.27 2.11 -13.15
CA TYR A 29 -8.17 2.41 -12.24
C TYR A 29 -7.28 1.18 -12.07
N SER A 30 -5.98 1.35 -12.23
CA SER A 30 -4.98 0.31 -11.98
C SER A 30 -3.97 0.80 -10.96
N ALA A 31 -3.70 -0.03 -9.93
CA ALA A 31 -2.66 0.28 -8.96
C ALA A 31 -1.30 0.31 -9.69
N ILE A 32 -0.51 1.34 -9.41
CA ILE A 32 0.89 1.38 -9.85
C ILE A 32 1.81 0.95 -8.71
N TRP A 33 3.04 0.54 -8.98
CA TRP A 33 3.97 0.16 -7.91
C TRP A 33 4.57 1.40 -7.21
N TYR A 34 3.70 2.28 -6.74
CA TYR A 34 4.04 3.61 -6.25
C TYR A 34 2.93 4.18 -5.38
N GLY A 35 3.31 4.86 -4.32
CA GLY A 35 2.41 5.50 -3.39
C GLY A 35 3.15 6.44 -2.46
N HIS A 36 2.54 6.73 -1.33
CA HIS A 36 3.16 7.53 -0.28
C HIS A 36 2.60 7.16 1.08
N CYS A 37 3.38 7.42 2.14
CA CYS A 37 2.87 7.30 3.49
C CYS A 37 2.41 8.68 3.98
N ARG A 38 1.29 8.78 4.68
CA ARG A 38 0.82 10.02 5.32
C ARG A 38 1.63 10.39 6.56
N CYS A 39 2.29 9.42 7.20
CA CYS A 39 3.17 9.62 8.35
C CYS A 39 4.36 8.67 8.23
N PRO A 40 5.61 9.14 8.02
CA PRO A 40 6.11 10.50 8.19
C PRO A 40 6.05 11.42 6.94
N ARG A 41 5.08 11.24 6.03
CA ARG A 41 5.03 11.91 4.71
C ARG A 41 6.18 11.64 3.73
N PRO A 42 6.82 10.47 3.69
CA PRO A 42 7.74 10.14 2.61
C PRO A 42 6.95 10.07 1.30
N LYS A 43 7.29 10.99 0.39
CA LYS A 43 6.86 10.91 -1.00
C LYS A 43 7.62 9.76 -1.65
N ARG A 44 7.01 9.06 -2.62
CA ARG A 44 7.66 8.00 -3.42
C ARG A 44 7.96 6.70 -2.65
N ARG A 45 6.94 6.05 -2.09
CA ARG A 45 7.07 4.73 -1.45
C ARG A 45 6.55 3.61 -2.34
N THR A 46 7.24 2.48 -2.34
CA THR A 46 6.68 1.20 -2.79
C THR A 46 5.92 0.53 -1.61
N PRO A 47 5.08 -0.48 -1.85
CA PRO A 47 4.31 -1.12 -0.78
C PRO A 47 5.10 -2.11 0.09
N GLU A 48 6.26 -2.60 -0.37
CA GLU A 48 7.11 -3.56 0.36
C GLU A 48 7.81 -3.03 1.63
N PRO A 49 8.44 -1.83 1.64
CA PRO A 49 9.17 -1.37 2.81
C PRO A 49 8.24 -1.05 3.97
N THR A 50 8.82 -0.91 5.17
CA THR A 50 8.13 -0.44 6.38
C THR A 50 8.70 0.89 6.87
N CYS A 51 8.12 1.42 7.94
CA CYS A 51 8.66 2.58 8.65
C CYS A 51 8.28 2.54 10.13
N SER A 52 8.97 3.32 10.97
CA SER A 52 8.73 3.36 12.43
C SER A 52 7.32 3.82 12.83
N SER A 53 6.58 4.46 11.92
CA SER A 53 5.17 4.85 12.13
C SER A 53 4.20 3.83 11.53
N TRP A 54 4.60 2.55 11.40
CA TRP A 54 3.73 1.53 10.85
C TRP A 54 2.61 1.19 11.84
N GLU A 55 1.39 1.08 11.33
CA GLU A 55 0.23 0.63 12.08
C GLU A 55 -0.64 -0.26 11.19
N PRO A 56 -1.16 -1.39 11.69
CA PRO A 56 -1.95 -2.32 10.89
C PRO A 56 -3.25 -1.66 10.40
N ALA A 57 -3.60 -1.85 9.13
CA ALA A 57 -4.90 -1.43 8.62
C ALA A 57 -6.01 -2.31 9.23
N LYS A 58 -7.07 -1.69 9.77
CA LYS A 58 -8.17 -2.40 10.45
C LYS A 58 -8.95 -3.35 9.53
N ASN A 59 -8.96 -3.08 8.22
CA ASN A 59 -9.62 -3.93 7.21
C ASN A 59 -8.62 -4.24 6.08
N PHE A 60 -8.14 -5.48 6.01
CA PHE A 60 -7.27 -5.95 4.93
C PHE A 60 -8.01 -6.06 3.58
N GLU A 61 -9.35 -6.12 3.61
CA GLU A 61 -10.17 -6.48 2.46
C GLU A 61 -10.63 -5.30 1.59
N THR A 62 -10.43 -4.05 2.03
CA THR A 62 -11.00 -2.89 1.32
C THR A 62 -10.15 -1.64 1.49
N LYS A 63 -8.90 -1.67 1.01
CA LYS A 63 -8.26 -0.41 0.59
C LYS A 63 -8.80 -0.01 -0.79
N ALA A 64 -10.08 0.32 -0.82
CA ALA A 64 -10.69 1.03 -1.95
C ALA A 64 -9.88 2.30 -2.25
N PRO A 65 -9.83 2.76 -3.52
CA PRO A 65 -9.13 3.99 -3.87
C PRO A 65 -9.71 5.14 -3.05
N ARG A 66 -8.93 5.65 -2.08
CA ARG A 66 -9.25 6.90 -1.40
C ARG A 66 -8.90 8.01 -2.37
N SER A 67 -9.91 8.58 -3.02
CA SER A 67 -9.78 9.78 -3.86
C SER A 67 -9.10 10.86 -3.03
N GLY A 68 -7.95 11.32 -3.52
CA GLY A 68 -7.25 12.49 -2.98
C GLY A 68 -8.04 13.76 -3.18
#